data_AF-A0A357A5I0-F1
#
_entry.id   AF-A0A357A5I0-F1
#
_cell.length_a   1.000
_cell.length_b   1.000
_cell.length_c   1.000
_cell.angle_alpha   90.00
_cell.angle_beta   90.00
_cell.angle_gamma   90.00
#
_symmetry.space_group_name_H-M   'P 1'
#
loop_
_entity.id
_entity.type
_entity.pdbx_description
1 polymer ?
#
loop_
_entity_poly.entity_id
_entity_poly.type
_entity_poly.pdbx_seq_one_letter_code
_entity_poly.pdbx_strand_id
1 'polypeptide(L)'
;MKIYQQKSPELRAAFQREVDRKAEERRENAVDSKIETIIYEFQEFKNQLKGSVGERIVSEELKKLGNEWGMFKNALIPGSSGKLTEIDRLVIGPGGIFAIEVKNWRGSYSAYRDNWKRRDGQNWIAISNSPTSQNVYHRESFERWLYKQFESGPYPKIHAPVVFPSARWIGVTDCSVPVLRNPKELLNLIAESKTHLSEEQCQDIINRVANCKIERTSPEKPIFKKTRSADLKEVEVVEPLQSKESVQIHNLRSAEINSDPEEKTGNSSNSREKGGKRQGDWKEYLRKKSIEYEKKTAKNREAARESRKERERKERERIAEFDKRRHEERQRIIAHFAQRDKDFKESLSKLSYNRHQKKPPTQ
;
A
#
# COMPACT_ATOMS: atom_id res chain seq x y z
N MET A 1 -21.76 9.89 -19.78
CA MET A 1 -21.62 10.28 -18.35
C MET A 1 -21.22 11.74 -18.25
N LYS A 2 -21.91 12.51 -17.41
CA LYS A 2 -21.63 13.93 -17.17
C LYS A 2 -20.51 14.07 -16.15
N ILE A 3 -19.54 14.95 -16.40
CA ILE A 3 -18.44 15.24 -15.46
C ILE A 3 -18.72 16.57 -14.77
N TYR A 4 -18.72 16.56 -13.45
CA TYR A 4 -18.97 17.73 -12.61
C TYR A 4 -17.69 18.17 -11.90
N GLN A 5 -17.66 19.45 -11.52
CA GLN A 5 -16.60 20.02 -10.70
C GLN A 5 -17.22 20.70 -9.49
N GLN A 6 -16.53 20.64 -8.36
CA GLN A 6 -16.88 21.44 -7.19
C GLN A 6 -16.57 22.91 -7.46
N LYS A 7 -17.49 23.78 -7.05
CA LYS A 7 -17.45 25.21 -7.36
C LYS A 7 -16.71 26.06 -6.33
N SER A 8 -16.47 25.56 -5.11
CA SER A 8 -15.82 26.32 -4.02
C SER A 8 -14.29 26.38 -4.23
N PRO A 9 -13.72 27.56 -4.51
CA PRO A 9 -12.26 27.74 -4.53
C PRO A 9 -11.66 27.58 -3.12
N GLU A 10 -12.44 27.88 -2.08
CA GLU A 10 -12.03 27.78 -0.68
C GLU A 10 -11.72 26.33 -0.28
N LEU A 11 -12.50 25.35 -0.77
CA LEU A 11 -12.22 23.93 -0.55
C LEU A 11 -10.83 23.54 -1.09
N ARG A 12 -10.53 23.94 -2.33
CA ARG A 12 -9.24 23.64 -2.96
C ARG A 12 -8.09 24.33 -2.22
N ALA A 13 -8.27 25.59 -1.84
CA ALA A 13 -7.26 26.33 -1.09
C ALA A 13 -7.01 25.76 0.32
N ALA A 14 -8.05 25.29 1.00
CA ALA A 14 -7.88 24.60 2.29
C ALA A 14 -7.21 23.24 2.14
N PHE A 15 -7.55 22.48 1.10
CA PHE A 15 -6.90 21.21 0.81
C PHE A 15 -5.42 21.38 0.52
N GLN A 16 -5.05 22.35 -0.33
CA GLN A 16 -3.65 22.64 -0.64
C GLN A 16 -2.86 23.00 0.62
N ARG A 17 -3.42 23.85 1.50
CA ARG A 17 -2.78 24.18 2.79
C ARG A 17 -2.55 22.96 3.68
N GLU A 18 -3.50 22.01 3.71
CA GLU A 18 -3.35 20.77 4.48
C GLU A 18 -2.28 19.85 3.89
N VAL A 19 -2.18 19.79 2.56
CA VAL A 19 -1.10 19.06 1.86
C VAL A 19 0.26 19.68 2.17
N ASP A 20 0.38 21.00 2.05
CA ASP A 20 1.62 21.75 2.30
C ASP A 20 2.07 21.58 3.75
N ARG A 21 1.14 21.67 4.71
CA ARG A 21 1.40 21.45 6.15
C ARG A 21 1.95 20.04 6.41
N LYS A 22 1.34 19.00 5.83
CA LYS A 22 1.83 17.62 5.96
C LYS A 22 3.19 17.40 5.31
N ALA A 23 3.43 18.05 4.18
CA ALA A 23 4.73 18.02 3.53
C ALA A 23 5.80 18.66 4.43
N GLU A 24 5.49 19.81 5.05
CA GLU A 24 6.38 20.47 6.01
C GLU A 24 6.66 19.61 7.23
N GLU A 25 5.64 19.07 7.89
CA GLU A 25 5.82 18.18 9.05
C GLU A 25 6.68 16.96 8.71
N ARG A 26 6.54 16.41 7.49
CA ARG A 26 7.40 15.31 7.04
C ARG A 26 8.83 15.77 6.77
N ARG A 27 9.04 16.97 6.24
CA ARG A 27 10.37 17.58 6.03
C ARG A 27 11.05 17.86 7.38
N GLU A 28 10.33 18.42 8.34
CA GLU A 28 10.82 18.68 9.70
C GLU A 28 11.12 17.40 10.49
N ASN A 29 10.42 16.29 10.22
CA ASN A 29 10.75 14.99 10.79
C ASN A 29 11.86 14.25 10.02
N ALA A 30 12.27 14.76 8.84
CA ALA A 30 13.29 14.20 7.97
C ALA A 30 14.61 14.99 8.05
N VAL A 31 14.96 15.52 9.23
CA VAL A 31 16.26 16.18 9.44
C VAL A 31 17.37 15.14 9.31
N ASP A 32 17.95 15.02 8.10
CA ASP A 32 19.40 15.22 7.90
C ASP A 32 19.89 15.33 6.44
N SER A 33 19.04 15.59 5.43
CA SER A 33 19.59 15.81 4.08
C SER A 33 18.71 16.62 3.12
N LYS A 34 19.26 17.74 2.61
CA LYS A 34 18.71 18.50 1.46
C LYS A 34 18.40 17.61 0.24
N ILE A 35 19.05 16.45 0.11
CA ILE A 35 18.83 15.49 -0.98
C ILE A 35 17.54 14.67 -0.74
N GLU A 36 17.19 14.36 0.51
CA GLU A 36 15.97 13.64 0.85
C GLU A 36 14.72 14.47 0.53
N THR A 37 14.75 15.78 0.79
CA THR A 37 13.68 16.70 0.41
C THR A 37 13.44 16.72 -1.11
N ILE A 38 14.50 16.77 -1.91
CA ILE A 38 14.41 16.74 -3.39
C ILE A 38 13.94 15.36 -3.88
N ILE A 39 14.38 14.26 -3.25
CA ILE A 39 13.92 12.90 -3.56
C ILE A 39 12.44 12.73 -3.22
N TYR A 40 11.99 13.28 -2.10
CA TYR A 40 10.61 13.27 -1.65
C TYR A 40 9.71 14.07 -2.59
N GLU A 41 10.08 15.29 -2.98
CA GLU A 41 9.35 16.10 -3.96
C GLU A 41 9.27 15.41 -5.33
N PHE A 42 10.35 14.73 -5.78
CA PHE A 42 10.34 13.89 -6.98
C PHE A 42 9.48 12.62 -6.83
N GLN A 43 9.38 12.07 -5.63
CA GLN A 43 8.58 10.88 -5.34
C GLN A 43 7.10 11.23 -5.30
N GLU A 44 6.73 12.36 -4.70
CA GLU A 44 5.38 12.92 -4.74
C GLU A 44 4.98 13.31 -6.17
N PHE A 45 5.85 13.96 -6.94
CA PHE A 45 5.60 14.24 -8.37
C PHE A 45 5.44 12.95 -9.19
N LYS A 46 6.27 11.92 -8.95
CA LYS A 46 6.10 10.59 -9.56
C LYS A 46 4.84 9.87 -9.08
N ASN A 47 4.42 10.07 -7.83
CA ASN A 47 3.20 9.48 -7.27
C ASN A 47 1.96 10.14 -7.87
N GLN A 48 1.96 11.46 -8.07
CA GLN A 48 0.90 12.22 -8.73
C GLN A 48 0.80 11.89 -10.23
N LEU A 49 1.94 11.81 -10.93
CA LEU A 49 1.98 11.38 -12.34
C LEU A 49 1.57 9.91 -12.51
N LYS A 50 1.94 9.01 -11.60
CA LYS A 50 1.51 7.60 -11.65
C LYS A 50 0.05 7.41 -11.23
N GLY A 51 -0.44 8.16 -10.24
CA GLY A 51 -1.84 8.16 -9.82
C GLY A 51 -2.76 8.55 -10.97
N SER A 52 -2.46 9.70 -11.61
CA SER A 52 -3.28 10.27 -12.70
C SER A 52 -3.51 9.34 -13.90
N VAL A 53 -2.58 8.44 -14.22
CA VAL A 53 -2.75 7.47 -15.31
C VAL A 53 -3.82 6.42 -14.98
N GLY A 54 -3.75 5.79 -13.81
CA GLY A 54 -4.74 4.77 -13.41
C GLY A 54 -6.13 5.40 -13.26
N GLU A 55 -6.15 6.57 -12.66
CA GLU A 55 -7.30 7.46 -12.55
C GLU A 55 -7.93 7.83 -13.90
N ARG A 56 -7.11 8.10 -14.93
CA ARG A 56 -7.59 8.35 -16.29
C ARG A 56 -8.18 7.08 -16.90
N ILE A 57 -7.51 5.94 -16.77
CA ILE A 57 -8.01 4.63 -17.26
C ILE A 57 -9.40 4.33 -16.70
N VAL A 58 -9.57 4.46 -15.37
CA VAL A 58 -10.87 4.26 -14.72
C VAL A 58 -11.90 5.28 -15.20
N SER A 59 -11.52 6.54 -15.36
CA SER A 59 -12.44 7.59 -15.85
C SER A 59 -12.94 7.33 -17.27
N GLU A 60 -12.07 6.85 -18.17
CA GLU A 60 -12.45 6.51 -19.54
C GLU A 60 -13.42 5.32 -19.56
N GLU A 61 -13.19 4.32 -18.70
CA GLU A 61 -14.11 3.19 -18.59
C GLU A 61 -15.49 3.60 -18.05
N LEU A 62 -15.52 4.43 -17.01
CA LEU A 62 -16.77 4.95 -16.43
C LEU A 62 -17.62 5.79 -17.40
N LYS A 63 -17.02 6.39 -18.44
CA LYS A 63 -17.78 7.13 -19.45
C LYS A 63 -18.82 6.27 -20.18
N LYS A 64 -18.65 4.94 -20.18
CA LYS A 64 -19.58 3.98 -20.78
C LYS A 64 -20.94 3.90 -20.07
N LEU A 65 -21.05 4.41 -18.83
CA LEU A 65 -22.27 4.30 -18.02
C LEU A 65 -23.47 5.14 -18.50
N GLY A 66 -23.40 5.91 -19.60
CA GLY A 66 -24.55 6.71 -20.07
C GLY A 66 -24.64 8.09 -19.39
N ASN A 67 -25.62 8.92 -19.77
CA ASN A 67 -25.70 10.35 -19.38
C ASN A 67 -26.53 10.61 -18.12
N GLU A 68 -27.25 9.59 -17.66
CA GLU A 68 -27.95 9.50 -16.39
C GLU A 68 -26.99 9.40 -15.19
N TRP A 69 -25.70 9.17 -15.45
CA TRP A 69 -24.64 9.17 -14.44
C TRP A 69 -23.86 10.49 -14.41
N GLY A 70 -23.56 10.94 -13.20
CA GLY A 70 -22.64 12.03 -12.89
C GLY A 70 -21.37 11.54 -12.22
N MET A 71 -20.23 12.15 -12.55
CA MET A 71 -18.95 11.87 -11.91
C MET A 71 -18.25 13.15 -11.45
N PHE A 72 -17.77 13.15 -10.21
CA PHE A 72 -16.77 14.10 -9.71
C PHE A 72 -15.40 13.41 -9.70
N LYS A 73 -14.39 14.12 -10.19
CA LYS A 73 -12.98 13.73 -10.01
C LYS A 73 -12.45 14.45 -8.78
N ASN A 74 -11.76 13.73 -7.90
CA ASN A 74 -11.06 14.27 -6.74
C ASN A 74 -12.01 15.11 -5.87
N ALA A 75 -13.15 14.51 -5.51
CA ALA A 75 -14.19 15.19 -4.76
C ALA A 75 -13.72 15.43 -3.33
N LEU A 76 -13.68 16.69 -2.91
CA LEU A 76 -13.29 17.10 -1.56
C LEU A 76 -14.52 17.14 -0.65
N ILE A 77 -14.54 16.28 0.36
CA ILE A 77 -15.62 16.17 1.33
C ILE A 77 -15.17 16.77 2.67
N PRO A 78 -15.86 17.81 3.18
CA PRO A 78 -15.59 18.36 4.49
C PRO A 78 -15.91 17.38 5.62
N GLY A 79 -14.93 17.13 6.46
CA GLY A 79 -15.10 16.50 7.75
C GLY A 79 -15.46 17.51 8.85
N SER A 80 -15.88 16.99 10.00
CA SER A 80 -16.30 17.78 11.16
C SER A 80 -15.19 18.58 11.84
N SER A 81 -13.92 18.27 11.60
CA SER A 81 -12.76 18.94 12.22
C SER A 81 -12.04 19.91 11.27
N GLY A 82 -12.71 20.33 10.19
CA GLY A 82 -12.09 21.12 9.12
C GLY A 82 -11.14 20.34 8.21
N LYS A 83 -10.88 19.05 8.51
CA LYS A 83 -10.14 18.14 7.63
C LYS A 83 -10.97 17.80 6.39
N LEU A 84 -10.31 17.77 5.24
CA LEU A 84 -10.94 17.39 3.97
C LEU A 84 -10.55 15.94 3.62
N THR A 85 -11.53 15.20 3.12
CA THR A 85 -11.34 13.86 2.55
C THR A 85 -11.46 13.95 1.04
N GLU A 86 -10.46 13.47 0.31
CA GLU A 86 -10.51 13.39 -1.15
C GLU A 86 -11.01 12.01 -1.58
N ILE A 87 -12.02 11.98 -2.45
CA ILE A 87 -12.50 10.76 -3.10
C ILE A 87 -12.07 10.83 -4.56
N ASP A 88 -11.23 9.89 -5.01
CA ASP A 88 -10.67 9.90 -6.36
C ASP A 88 -11.78 10.01 -7.40
N ARG A 89 -12.78 9.12 -7.35
CA ARG A 89 -13.94 9.16 -8.25
C ARG A 89 -15.23 8.95 -7.48
N LEU A 90 -16.03 10.00 -7.40
CA LEU A 90 -17.39 9.92 -6.85
C LEU A 90 -18.38 9.85 -8.02
N VAL A 91 -19.03 8.71 -8.17
CA VAL A 91 -20.00 8.42 -9.24
C VAL A 91 -21.39 8.30 -8.65
N ILE A 92 -22.36 9.01 -9.23
CA ILE A 92 -23.75 9.09 -8.76
C ILE A 92 -24.66 8.83 -9.95
N GLY A 93 -25.61 7.91 -9.82
CA GLY A 93 -26.58 7.63 -10.86
C GLY A 93 -27.65 6.65 -10.41
N PRO A 94 -28.45 6.12 -11.36
CA PRO A 94 -29.59 5.28 -11.03
C PRO A 94 -29.25 4.06 -10.19
N GLY A 95 -28.07 3.47 -10.36
CA GLY A 95 -27.59 2.31 -9.58
C GLY A 95 -27.05 2.62 -8.18
N GLY A 96 -27.12 3.87 -7.72
CA GLY A 96 -26.62 4.30 -6.41
C GLY A 96 -25.39 5.22 -6.48
N ILE A 97 -24.66 5.29 -5.36
CA ILE A 97 -23.46 6.14 -5.23
C ILE A 97 -22.22 5.28 -5.05
N PHE A 98 -21.14 5.61 -5.74
CA PHE A 98 -19.87 4.89 -5.71
C PHE A 98 -18.73 5.86 -5.36
N ALA A 99 -18.13 5.69 -4.18
CA ALA A 99 -16.90 6.33 -3.75
C ALA A 99 -15.72 5.41 -4.10
N ILE A 100 -15.14 5.61 -5.28
CA ILE A 100 -14.18 4.70 -5.88
C ILE A 100 -12.77 5.20 -5.57
N GLU A 101 -11.95 4.34 -4.97
CA GLU A 101 -10.51 4.56 -4.78
C GLU A 101 -9.75 3.89 -5.94
N VAL A 102 -8.78 4.60 -6.52
CA VAL A 102 -7.98 4.09 -7.64
C VAL A 102 -6.52 3.91 -7.23
N LYS A 103 -6.06 2.66 -7.18
CA LYS A 103 -4.67 2.32 -6.89
C LYS A 103 -3.94 1.88 -8.15
N ASN A 104 -3.15 2.78 -8.74
CA ASN A 104 -2.33 2.46 -9.91
C ASN A 104 -1.03 1.69 -9.57
N TRP A 105 -1.15 0.65 -8.75
CA TRP A 105 -0.05 -0.18 -8.29
C TRP A 105 0.37 -1.19 -9.35
N ARG A 106 1.68 -1.41 -9.50
CA ARG A 106 2.26 -2.40 -10.42
C ARG A 106 2.85 -3.56 -9.65
N GLY A 107 2.69 -4.77 -10.15
CA GLY A 107 3.20 -5.98 -9.50
C GLY A 107 2.09 -6.84 -8.90
N SER A 108 2.42 -7.66 -7.91
CA SER A 108 1.50 -8.64 -7.33
C SER A 108 1.23 -8.30 -5.87
N TYR A 109 -0.04 -8.29 -5.47
CA TYR A 109 -0.45 -7.88 -4.12
C TYR A 109 -1.43 -8.88 -3.53
N SER A 110 -1.37 -9.05 -2.21
CA SER A 110 -2.31 -9.86 -1.46
C SER A 110 -2.90 -9.09 -0.29
N ALA A 111 -4.14 -9.38 0.08
CA ALA A 111 -4.73 -8.86 1.31
C ALA A 111 -5.61 -9.88 2.02
N TYR A 112 -5.59 -9.84 3.35
CA TYR A 112 -6.53 -10.56 4.19
C TYR A 112 -7.02 -9.63 5.30
N ARG A 113 -8.33 -9.43 5.42
CA ARG A 113 -8.91 -8.50 6.42
C ARG A 113 -8.22 -7.14 6.43
N ASP A 114 -8.09 -6.57 5.24
CA ASP A 114 -7.44 -5.28 5.01
C ASP A 114 -5.94 -5.20 5.35
N ASN A 115 -5.29 -6.33 5.65
CA ASN A 115 -3.84 -6.38 5.84
C ASN A 115 -3.16 -6.61 4.49
N TRP A 116 -2.68 -5.54 3.87
CA TRP A 116 -2.10 -5.58 2.54
C TRP A 116 -0.62 -5.94 2.54
N LYS A 117 -0.19 -6.73 1.55
CA LYS A 117 1.21 -7.06 1.29
C LYS A 117 1.52 -6.94 -0.20
N ARG A 118 2.74 -6.50 -0.53
CA ARG A 118 3.28 -6.54 -1.89
C ARG A 118 4.26 -7.68 -2.05
N ARG A 119 4.29 -8.29 -3.24
CA ARG A 119 5.30 -9.28 -3.60
C ARG A 119 6.59 -8.56 -3.98
N ASP A 120 7.69 -8.97 -3.37
CA ASP A 120 9.05 -8.55 -3.72
C ASP A 120 9.95 -9.80 -3.83
N GLY A 121 10.24 -10.21 -5.07
CA GLY A 121 10.85 -11.51 -5.35
C GLY A 121 10.05 -12.67 -4.78
N GLN A 122 10.62 -13.38 -3.80
CA GLN A 122 9.95 -14.46 -3.07
C GLN A 122 9.21 -14.02 -1.80
N ASN A 123 9.43 -12.77 -1.36
CA ASN A 123 8.95 -12.26 -0.08
C ASN A 123 7.64 -11.49 -0.23
N TRP A 124 6.86 -11.48 0.84
CA TRP A 124 5.67 -10.64 0.98
C TRP A 124 5.95 -9.54 2.01
N ILE A 125 6.00 -8.30 1.56
CA ILE A 125 6.29 -7.13 2.40
C ILE A 125 4.98 -6.45 2.76
N ALA A 126 4.75 -6.23 4.06
CA ALA A 126 3.56 -5.53 4.55
C ALA A 126 3.49 -4.10 4.02
N ILE A 127 2.27 -3.65 3.72
CA ILE A 127 1.95 -2.27 3.35
C ILE A 127 1.23 -1.67 4.56
N SER A 128 1.79 -0.58 5.10
CA SER A 128 1.23 0.10 6.28
C SER A 128 -0.13 0.75 6.00
N ASN A 129 -0.32 1.31 4.81
CA ASN A 129 -1.56 1.98 4.43
C ASN A 129 -2.43 1.07 3.57
N SER A 130 -3.47 0.52 4.18
CA SER A 130 -4.46 -0.32 3.51
C SER A 130 -5.37 0.50 2.58
N PRO A 131 -5.42 0.20 1.26
CA PRO A 131 -6.36 0.83 0.34
C PRO A 131 -7.83 0.60 0.71
N THR A 132 -8.14 -0.58 1.26
CA THR A 132 -9.52 -0.93 1.63
C THR A 132 -9.95 -0.19 2.88
N SER A 133 -9.11 -0.15 3.92
CA SER A 133 -9.38 0.66 5.12
C SER A 133 -9.43 2.15 4.81
N GLN A 134 -8.59 2.65 3.89
CA GLN A 134 -8.65 4.02 3.42
C GLN A 134 -10.01 4.33 2.78
N ASN A 135 -10.51 3.45 1.90
CA ASN A 135 -11.78 3.72 1.24
C ASN A 135 -13.00 3.51 2.14
N VAL A 136 -12.91 2.68 3.19
CA VAL A 136 -13.89 2.67 4.29
C VAL A 136 -13.98 4.04 4.93
N TYR A 137 -12.84 4.64 5.30
CA TYR A 137 -12.81 5.98 5.88
C TYR A 137 -13.37 7.05 4.93
N HIS A 138 -13.08 6.94 3.62
CA HIS A 138 -13.66 7.82 2.61
C HIS A 138 -15.18 7.70 2.53
N ARG A 139 -15.70 6.47 2.50
CA ARG A 139 -17.15 6.19 2.54
C ARG A 139 -17.79 6.79 3.78
N GLU A 140 -17.27 6.50 4.97
CA GLU A 140 -17.83 6.98 6.24
C GLU A 140 -17.79 8.51 6.34
N SER A 141 -16.75 9.14 5.78
CA SER A 141 -16.67 10.61 5.74
C SER A 141 -17.70 11.19 4.79
N PHE A 142 -17.94 10.55 3.64
CA PHE A 142 -18.98 10.94 2.72
C PHE A 142 -20.39 10.70 3.26
N GLU A 143 -20.65 9.54 3.89
CA GLU A 143 -21.90 9.22 4.57
C GLU A 143 -22.23 10.28 5.61
N ARG A 144 -21.31 10.57 6.54
CA ARG A 144 -21.51 11.60 7.57
C ARG A 144 -21.82 12.97 6.97
N TRP A 145 -21.10 13.37 5.92
CA TRP A 145 -21.35 14.65 5.27
C TRP A 145 -22.70 14.67 4.56
N LEU A 146 -23.00 13.63 3.77
CA LEU A 146 -24.19 13.53 2.94
C LEU A 146 -25.45 13.47 3.80
N TYR A 147 -25.44 12.65 4.86
CA TYR A 147 -26.61 12.42 5.70
C TYR A 147 -27.02 13.67 6.46
N LYS A 148 -26.06 14.53 6.85
CA LYS A 148 -26.34 15.87 7.40
C LYS A 148 -27.06 16.80 6.44
N GLN A 149 -26.99 16.54 5.12
CA GLN A 149 -27.66 17.37 4.12
C GLN A 149 -29.15 17.06 3.99
N PHE A 150 -29.62 15.94 4.55
CA PHE A 150 -31.01 15.52 4.53
C PHE A 150 -31.61 15.59 5.93
N GLU A 151 -32.88 16.00 6.03
CA GLU A 151 -33.58 16.10 7.31
C GLU A 151 -33.90 14.73 7.90
N SER A 152 -34.28 13.77 7.04
CA SER A 152 -34.54 12.38 7.40
C SER A 152 -34.56 11.48 6.17
N GLY A 153 -34.48 10.18 6.38
CA GLY A 153 -34.82 9.18 5.37
C GLY A 153 -33.92 7.94 5.36
N PRO A 154 -34.30 6.90 4.61
CA PRO A 154 -33.34 5.88 4.20
C PRO A 154 -32.33 6.53 3.25
N TYR A 155 -31.07 6.57 3.68
CA TYR A 155 -30.02 7.17 2.88
C TYR A 155 -29.62 6.26 1.71
N PRO A 156 -29.22 6.84 0.56
CA PRO A 156 -28.70 6.06 -0.56
C PRO A 156 -27.51 5.23 -0.10
N LYS A 157 -27.48 3.96 -0.54
CA LYS A 157 -26.33 3.09 -0.29
C LYS A 157 -25.11 3.64 -1.02
N ILE A 158 -23.99 3.76 -0.30
CA ILE A 158 -22.71 4.18 -0.85
C ILE A 158 -21.80 2.94 -0.96
N HIS A 159 -21.42 2.61 -2.18
CA HIS A 159 -20.46 1.57 -2.50
C HIS A 159 -19.05 2.15 -2.50
N ALA A 160 -18.09 1.44 -1.93
CA ALA A 160 -16.73 1.95 -1.76
C ALA A 160 -15.65 1.02 -2.37
N PRO A 161 -15.72 0.67 -3.67
CA PRO A 161 -14.77 -0.25 -4.25
C PRO A 161 -13.37 0.36 -4.40
N VAL A 162 -12.34 -0.47 -4.29
CA VAL A 162 -10.96 -0.12 -4.65
C VAL A 162 -10.60 -0.77 -5.97
N VAL A 163 -10.09 0.00 -6.93
CA VAL A 163 -9.78 -0.47 -8.29
C VAL A 163 -8.28 -0.45 -8.56
N PHE A 164 -7.74 -1.55 -9.08
CA PHE A 164 -6.32 -1.71 -9.39
C PHE A 164 -6.04 -1.84 -10.90
N PRO A 165 -6.10 -0.75 -11.69
CA PRO A 165 -6.06 -0.85 -13.16
C PRO A 165 -4.75 -1.37 -13.76
N SER A 166 -3.64 -1.35 -13.00
CA SER A 166 -2.31 -1.76 -13.50
C SER A 166 -1.66 -2.90 -12.70
N ALA A 167 -2.38 -3.49 -11.74
CA ALA A 167 -1.82 -4.58 -10.97
C ALA A 167 -1.69 -5.83 -11.86
N ARG A 168 -0.58 -6.55 -11.72
CA ARG A 168 -0.36 -7.82 -12.44
C ARG A 168 -1.20 -8.94 -11.84
N TRP A 169 -1.34 -8.94 -10.52
CA TRP A 169 -2.10 -9.93 -9.78
C TRP A 169 -2.58 -9.36 -8.45
N ILE A 170 -3.84 -9.63 -8.11
CA ILE A 170 -4.46 -9.25 -6.84
C ILE A 170 -5.17 -10.49 -6.28
N GLY A 171 -4.69 -10.98 -5.14
CA GLY A 171 -5.33 -12.04 -4.37
C GLY A 171 -5.81 -11.53 -3.02
N VAL A 172 -7.12 -11.36 -2.87
CA VAL A 172 -7.71 -10.83 -1.64
C VAL A 172 -8.74 -11.79 -1.07
N THR A 173 -8.92 -11.72 0.24
CA THR A 173 -9.93 -12.48 0.95
C THR A 173 -10.42 -11.65 2.13
N ASP A 174 -11.73 -11.60 2.34
CA ASP A 174 -12.35 -10.98 3.52
C ASP A 174 -11.94 -9.50 3.74
N CYS A 175 -11.83 -8.72 2.67
CA CYS A 175 -11.60 -7.27 2.75
C CYS A 175 -12.91 -6.52 3.04
N SER A 176 -12.82 -5.40 3.76
CA SER A 176 -13.98 -4.61 4.20
C SER A 176 -14.77 -3.94 3.08
N VAL A 177 -14.16 -3.79 1.90
CA VAL A 177 -14.80 -3.25 0.70
C VAL A 177 -14.41 -4.07 -0.53
N PRO A 178 -15.23 -4.03 -1.61
CA PRO A 178 -14.90 -4.72 -2.86
C PRO A 178 -13.55 -4.29 -3.42
N VAL A 179 -12.76 -5.27 -3.84
CA VAL A 179 -11.47 -5.05 -4.50
C VAL A 179 -11.59 -5.53 -5.93
N LEU A 180 -11.38 -4.61 -6.86
CA LEU A 180 -11.60 -4.82 -8.28
C LEU A 180 -10.27 -4.81 -9.02
N ARG A 181 -10.02 -5.86 -9.80
CA ARG A 181 -8.73 -6.10 -10.46
C ARG A 181 -8.54 -5.27 -11.71
N ASN A 182 -9.61 -4.70 -12.24
CA ASN A 182 -9.61 -3.92 -13.46
C ASN A 182 -10.88 -3.04 -13.55
N PRO A 183 -10.91 -2.05 -14.46
CA PRO A 183 -12.07 -1.18 -14.66
C PRO A 183 -13.35 -1.89 -15.15
N LYS A 184 -13.25 -3.07 -15.78
CA LYS A 184 -14.44 -3.81 -16.24
C LYS A 184 -15.20 -4.44 -15.08
N GLU A 185 -14.50 -4.98 -14.09
CA GLU A 185 -15.10 -5.46 -12.83
C GLU A 185 -15.86 -4.33 -12.11
N LEU A 186 -15.42 -3.07 -12.24
CA LEU A 186 -16.15 -1.91 -11.73
C LEU A 186 -17.46 -1.67 -12.47
N LEU A 187 -17.48 -1.74 -13.79
CA LEU A 187 -18.73 -1.61 -14.54
C LEU A 187 -19.72 -2.72 -14.19
N ASN A 188 -19.25 -3.95 -14.02
CA ASN A 188 -20.09 -5.07 -13.58
C ASN A 188 -20.69 -4.81 -12.20
N LEU A 189 -19.86 -4.38 -11.22
CA LEU A 189 -20.33 -4.03 -9.88
C LEU A 189 -21.41 -2.93 -9.92
N ILE A 190 -21.22 -1.92 -10.77
CA ILE A 190 -22.18 -0.82 -10.94
C ILE A 190 -23.49 -1.32 -11.55
N ALA A 191 -23.41 -2.16 -12.59
CA ALA A 191 -24.57 -2.72 -13.28
C ALA A 191 -25.38 -3.68 -12.41
N GLU A 192 -24.72 -4.43 -11.51
CA GLU A 192 -25.36 -5.37 -10.58
C GLU A 192 -26.02 -4.67 -9.37
N SER A 193 -25.76 -3.37 -9.18
CA SER A 193 -26.31 -2.63 -8.06
C SER A 193 -27.82 -2.42 -8.20
N LYS A 194 -28.57 -2.92 -7.22
CA LYS A 194 -30.04 -2.83 -7.16
C LYS A 194 -30.55 -1.56 -6.47
N THR A 195 -29.66 -0.65 -6.07
CA THR A 195 -30.09 0.64 -5.53
C THR A 195 -30.65 1.47 -6.67
N HIS A 196 -31.88 1.97 -6.53
CA HIS A 196 -32.54 2.78 -7.55
C HIS A 196 -32.70 4.21 -7.05
N LEU A 197 -31.87 5.12 -7.56
CA LEU A 197 -32.04 6.56 -7.36
C LEU A 197 -32.82 7.14 -8.54
N SER A 198 -33.83 7.95 -8.23
CA SER A 198 -34.50 8.76 -9.25
C SER A 198 -33.56 9.84 -9.80
N GLU A 199 -33.85 10.33 -11.00
CA GLU A 199 -33.08 11.41 -11.63
C GLU A 199 -33.05 12.66 -10.73
N GLU A 200 -34.16 13.00 -10.08
CA GLU A 200 -34.26 14.11 -9.14
C GLU A 200 -33.32 13.93 -7.93
N GLN A 201 -33.31 12.74 -7.32
CA GLN A 201 -32.41 12.43 -6.21
C GLN A 201 -30.94 12.50 -6.65
N CYS A 202 -30.60 11.94 -7.82
CA CYS A 202 -29.25 12.04 -8.37
C CYS A 202 -28.84 13.50 -8.55
N GLN A 203 -29.73 14.32 -9.14
CA GLN A 203 -29.43 15.71 -9.41
C GLN A 203 -29.32 16.55 -8.13
N ASP A 204 -30.14 16.28 -7.11
CA ASP A 204 -30.04 16.91 -5.78
C ASP A 204 -28.70 16.58 -5.11
N ILE A 205 -28.31 15.30 -5.06
CA ILE A 205 -27.03 14.87 -4.50
C ILE A 205 -25.86 15.53 -5.26
N ILE A 206 -25.89 15.51 -6.59
CA ILE A 206 -24.87 16.15 -7.44
C ILE A 206 -24.77 17.65 -7.12
N ASN A 207 -25.91 18.34 -6.99
CA ASN A 207 -25.94 19.77 -6.68
C ASN A 207 -25.33 20.05 -5.29
N ARG A 208 -25.64 19.23 -4.28
CA ARG A 208 -25.06 19.37 -2.93
C ARG A 208 -23.55 19.17 -2.95
N VAL A 209 -23.05 18.13 -3.64
CA VAL A 209 -21.62 17.86 -3.77
C VAL A 209 -20.90 19.01 -4.51
N ALA A 210 -21.48 19.50 -5.60
CA ALA A 210 -20.91 20.59 -6.40
C ALA A 210 -20.80 21.91 -5.63
N ASN A 211 -21.75 22.19 -4.74
CA ASN A 211 -21.83 23.42 -3.97
C ASN A 211 -21.36 23.29 -2.50
N CYS A 212 -20.72 22.16 -2.17
CA CYS A 212 -20.22 21.89 -0.83
C CYS A 212 -19.23 22.98 -0.37
N LYS A 213 -19.26 23.30 0.93
CA LYS A 213 -18.43 24.33 1.57
C LYS A 213 -17.82 23.79 2.85
N ILE A 214 -16.70 24.36 3.27
CA ILE A 214 -16.06 24.05 4.55
C ILE A 214 -16.98 24.56 5.67
N GLU A 215 -17.42 23.66 6.55
CA GLU A 215 -18.02 24.04 7.83
C GLU A 215 -16.93 24.75 8.64
N ARG A 216 -17.06 26.06 8.84
CA ARG A 216 -16.18 26.80 9.76
C ARG A 216 -16.52 26.34 11.17
N THR A 217 -15.82 25.35 11.69
CA THR A 217 -15.81 25.11 13.13
C THR A 217 -15.08 26.29 13.77
N SER A 218 -15.75 27.00 14.69
CA SER A 218 -15.09 27.88 15.64
C SER A 218 -13.83 27.21 16.19
N PRO A 219 -12.71 27.94 16.39
CA PRO A 219 -11.44 27.32 16.75
C PRO A 219 -11.62 26.42 17.97
N GLU A 220 -11.38 25.12 17.80
CA GLU A 220 -11.28 24.20 18.92
C GLU A 220 -10.23 24.77 19.87
N LYS A 221 -10.60 24.91 21.14
CA LYS A 221 -9.69 25.35 22.20
C LYS A 221 -8.39 24.54 22.11
N PRO A 222 -7.22 25.18 22.28
CA PRO A 222 -5.95 24.52 22.09
C PRO A 222 -5.90 23.25 22.94
N ILE A 223 -5.70 22.11 22.28
CA ILE A 223 -5.32 20.87 22.94
C ILE A 223 -4.03 21.18 23.69
N PHE A 224 -4.13 21.24 25.02
CA PHE A 224 -2.99 21.39 25.91
C PHE A 224 -2.01 20.27 25.56
N LYS A 225 -0.89 20.60 24.90
CA LYS A 225 0.24 19.68 24.82
C LYS A 225 0.64 19.43 26.27
N LYS A 226 0.42 18.21 26.78
CA LYS A 226 1.03 17.79 28.03
C LYS A 226 2.54 17.85 27.83
N THR A 227 3.12 18.94 28.29
CA THR A 227 4.55 19.09 28.52
C THR A 227 4.98 17.92 29.41
N ARG A 228 6.00 17.19 28.98
CA ARG A 228 6.70 16.22 29.84
C ARG A 228 7.24 17.00 31.05
N SER A 229 6.56 16.92 32.19
CA SER A 229 7.16 17.19 33.48
C SER A 229 7.75 15.89 33.99
N ALA A 230 9.07 15.90 34.14
CA ALA A 230 9.77 14.97 35.01
C ALA A 230 9.19 15.10 36.42
N ASP A 231 8.76 13.98 37.01
CA ASP A 231 9.16 13.61 38.37
C ASP A 231 8.63 12.22 38.74
N LEU A 232 9.52 11.50 39.41
CA LEU A 232 9.46 10.11 39.85
C LEU A 232 8.34 9.86 40.86
N LYS A 233 7.67 8.70 40.76
CA LYS A 233 7.48 7.79 41.90
C LYS A 233 7.46 6.34 41.41
N GLU A 234 8.23 5.52 42.13
CA GLU A 234 8.40 4.07 41.99
C GLU A 234 7.06 3.35 41.91
N VAL A 235 6.96 2.41 40.96
CA VAL A 235 6.00 1.31 41.03
C VAL A 235 6.78 0.02 40.76
N GLU A 236 6.66 -0.86 41.74
CA GLU A 236 7.24 -2.18 41.92
C GLU A 236 7.09 -3.07 40.68
N VAL A 237 8.20 -3.69 40.25
CA VAL A 237 8.27 -4.60 39.10
C VAL A 237 7.71 -5.97 39.53
N VAL A 238 6.53 -6.31 39.03
CA VAL A 238 6.01 -7.70 39.08
C VAL A 238 6.38 -8.39 37.77
N GLU A 239 7.20 -9.44 37.85
CA GLU A 239 7.63 -10.25 36.71
C GLU A 239 6.45 -10.90 35.96
N PRO A 240 6.49 -11.00 34.61
CA PRO A 240 5.47 -11.73 33.87
C PRO A 240 5.75 -13.24 33.86
N LEU A 241 4.74 -14.01 34.27
CA LEU A 241 4.66 -15.46 34.13
C LEU A 241 5.03 -15.93 32.73
N GLN A 242 6.04 -16.79 32.63
CA GLN A 242 6.41 -17.49 31.41
C GLN A 242 5.27 -18.41 30.93
N SER A 243 4.99 -18.32 29.63
CA SER A 243 3.98 -19.11 28.92
C SER A 243 4.37 -20.60 28.81
N LYS A 244 3.36 -21.46 28.94
CA LYS A 244 3.44 -22.93 29.02
C LYS A 244 3.74 -23.65 27.68
N GLU A 245 4.66 -23.14 26.86
CA GLU A 245 5.01 -23.78 25.56
C GLU A 245 6.39 -24.45 25.50
N SER A 246 7.13 -24.51 26.61
CA SER A 246 8.48 -25.09 26.67
C SER A 246 8.54 -26.53 27.23
N VAL A 247 7.41 -27.20 27.47
CA VAL A 247 7.40 -28.57 28.06
C VAL A 247 7.26 -29.69 27.01
N GLN A 248 7.09 -29.38 25.72
CA GLN A 248 6.74 -30.39 24.71
C GLN A 248 7.90 -30.98 23.90
N ILE A 249 9.15 -30.87 24.39
CA ILE A 249 10.32 -31.51 23.74
C ILE A 249 10.92 -32.66 24.57
N HIS A 250 10.45 -32.89 25.81
CA HIS A 250 11.04 -33.93 26.67
C HIS A 250 10.30 -35.29 26.72
N ASN A 251 9.17 -35.45 26.01
CA ASN A 251 8.31 -36.64 26.10
C ASN A 251 8.31 -37.59 24.88
N LEU A 252 9.23 -37.45 23.93
CA LEU A 252 9.36 -38.39 22.79
C LEU A 252 10.49 -39.42 22.95
N ARG A 253 11.03 -39.60 24.17
CA ARG A 253 12.12 -40.57 24.42
C ARG A 253 11.74 -41.81 25.23
N SER A 254 10.45 -41.98 25.55
CA SER A 254 10.00 -43.06 26.44
C SER A 254 8.89 -43.95 25.87
N ALA A 255 8.51 -43.78 24.61
CA ALA A 255 7.42 -44.53 23.98
C ALA A 255 7.90 -45.23 22.70
N GLU A 256 8.88 -46.12 22.83
CA GLU A 256 9.26 -47.07 21.75
C GLU A 256 10.07 -48.26 22.31
N ILE A 257 9.63 -48.81 23.45
CA ILE A 257 10.04 -50.13 23.93
C ILE A 257 8.80 -50.77 24.57
N ASN A 258 8.00 -51.46 23.74
CA ASN A 258 7.15 -52.60 24.09
C ASN A 258 6.23 -52.91 22.91
N SER A 259 6.70 -53.77 22.01
CA SER A 259 5.84 -54.65 21.20
C SER A 259 6.67 -55.87 20.84
N ASP A 260 6.59 -56.89 21.69
CA ASP A 260 6.88 -58.27 21.28
C ASP A 260 5.75 -58.73 20.35
N PRO A 261 6.03 -59.42 19.24
CA PRO A 261 5.01 -60.10 18.46
C PRO A 261 4.84 -61.53 18.96
N GLU A 262 3.59 -61.93 19.21
CA GLU A 262 3.21 -63.34 19.25
C GLU A 262 3.33 -63.93 17.83
N GLU A 263 4.06 -65.03 17.68
CA GLU A 263 3.82 -65.94 16.55
C GLU A 263 3.95 -67.41 17.01
N LYS A 264 2.90 -68.17 16.69
CA LYS A 264 2.75 -69.60 16.99
C LYS A 264 3.34 -70.46 15.87
N THR A 265 4.02 -71.52 16.31
CA THR A 265 4.10 -72.88 15.74
C THR A 265 4.89 -73.14 14.46
N GLY A 266 5.90 -74.03 14.57
CA GLY A 266 6.48 -74.79 13.46
C GLY A 266 7.82 -75.44 13.79
N ASN A 267 7.80 -76.72 14.21
CA ASN A 267 8.95 -77.59 14.50
C ASN A 267 10.00 -77.66 13.36
N SER A 268 11.29 -77.59 13.68
CA SER A 268 12.23 -78.71 13.44
C SER A 268 13.56 -78.49 14.18
N SER A 269 14.15 -79.61 14.58
CA SER A 269 15.25 -79.79 15.53
C SER A 269 16.66 -79.57 14.99
N ASN A 270 17.58 -79.32 15.94
CA ASN A 270 19.03 -79.50 15.91
C ASN A 270 19.91 -78.53 15.10
N SER A 271 20.56 -77.61 15.82
CA SER A 271 22.03 -77.69 16.03
C SER A 271 22.48 -76.68 17.09
N ARG A 272 23.10 -77.18 18.16
CA ARG A 272 24.00 -76.43 19.04
C ARG A 272 25.13 -75.84 18.19
N GLU A 273 25.35 -74.52 18.24
CA GLU A 273 26.68 -73.96 18.39
C GLU A 273 26.66 -72.43 18.61
N LYS A 274 27.47 -72.02 19.60
CA LYS A 274 28.11 -70.70 19.77
C LYS A 274 27.22 -69.51 20.11
N GLY A 275 27.14 -69.28 21.42
CA GLY A 275 26.74 -67.99 21.99
C GLY A 275 27.78 -66.89 21.78
N GLY A 276 27.31 -65.67 22.04
CA GLY A 276 28.14 -64.52 22.42
C GLY A 276 28.47 -63.55 21.30
N LYS A 277 28.07 -62.29 21.51
CA LYS A 277 28.53 -61.04 20.85
C LYS A 277 27.83 -60.60 19.55
N ARG A 278 26.59 -60.09 19.61
CA ARG A 278 26.04 -59.23 18.51
C ARG A 278 25.17 -58.05 18.93
N GLN A 279 25.20 -57.59 20.19
CA GLN A 279 24.43 -56.41 20.62
C GLN A 279 25.27 -55.13 20.82
N GLY A 280 26.60 -55.24 20.94
CA GLY A 280 27.51 -54.09 21.03
C GLY A 280 27.84 -53.44 19.69
N ASP A 281 27.83 -54.21 18.61
CA ASP A 281 28.26 -53.81 17.27
C ASP A 281 27.24 -52.86 16.58
N TRP A 282 25.95 -53.09 16.81
CA TRP A 282 24.87 -52.26 16.25
C TRP A 282 24.82 -50.84 16.84
N LYS A 283 25.10 -50.67 18.13
CA LYS A 283 25.13 -49.35 18.77
C LYS A 283 26.30 -48.51 18.25
N GLU A 284 27.46 -49.13 18.03
CA GLU A 284 28.62 -48.45 17.46
C GLU A 284 28.41 -48.10 15.98
N TYR A 285 27.80 -48.99 15.21
CA TYR A 285 27.38 -48.74 13.83
C TYR A 285 26.42 -47.54 13.72
N LEU A 286 25.37 -47.50 14.55
CA LEU A 286 24.41 -46.39 14.57
C LEU A 286 25.07 -45.07 15.00
N ARG A 287 26.00 -45.10 15.97
CA ARG A 287 26.78 -43.92 16.37
C ARG A 287 27.64 -43.39 15.22
N LYS A 288 28.34 -44.27 14.50
CA LYS A 288 29.14 -43.90 13.31
C LYS A 288 28.27 -43.29 12.22
N LYS A 289 27.09 -43.87 11.94
CA LYS A 289 26.12 -43.33 10.97
C LYS A 289 25.54 -41.98 11.38
N SER A 290 25.24 -41.77 12.66
CA SER A 290 24.78 -40.48 13.18
C SER A 290 25.83 -39.39 12.98
N ILE A 291 27.09 -39.67 13.31
CA ILE A 291 28.21 -38.73 13.11
C ILE A 291 28.41 -38.43 11.61
N GLU A 292 28.33 -39.43 10.75
CA GLU A 292 28.44 -39.26 9.29
C GLU A 292 27.31 -38.36 8.75
N TYR A 293 26.08 -38.58 9.22
CA TYR A 293 24.92 -37.77 8.86
C TYR A 293 25.03 -36.32 9.37
N GLU A 294 25.50 -36.11 10.61
CA GLU A 294 25.76 -34.79 11.17
C GLU A 294 26.84 -34.03 10.39
N LYS A 295 27.94 -34.71 10.01
CA LYS A 295 28.99 -34.11 9.17
C LYS A 295 28.45 -33.72 7.79
N LYS A 296 27.64 -34.57 7.16
CA LYS A 296 27.03 -34.30 5.85
C LYS A 296 26.04 -33.13 5.92
N THR A 297 25.22 -33.08 6.96
CA THR A 297 24.26 -31.99 7.16
C THR A 297 24.94 -30.68 7.52
N ALA A 298 26.02 -30.68 8.30
CA ALA A 298 26.85 -29.51 8.57
C ALA A 298 27.45 -28.93 7.28
N LYS A 299 28.06 -29.79 6.44
CA LYS A 299 28.62 -29.38 5.14
C LYS A 299 27.56 -28.79 4.20
N ASN A 300 26.35 -29.36 4.18
CA ASN A 300 25.24 -28.82 3.39
C ASN A 300 24.75 -27.46 3.92
N ARG A 301 24.71 -27.27 5.25
CA ARG A 301 24.36 -25.98 5.87
C ARG A 301 25.38 -24.90 5.55
N GLU A 302 26.66 -25.25 5.52
CA GLU A 302 27.74 -24.33 5.17
C GLU A 302 27.69 -23.94 3.69
N ALA A 303 27.53 -24.90 2.78
CA ALA A 303 27.33 -24.63 1.35
C ALA A 303 26.10 -23.75 1.07
N ALA A 304 25.01 -23.94 1.83
CA ALA A 304 23.82 -23.09 1.75
C ALA A 304 24.07 -21.66 2.26
N ARG A 305 24.86 -21.49 3.33
CA ARG A 305 25.27 -20.18 3.84
C ARG A 305 26.12 -19.42 2.83
N GLU A 306 27.11 -20.07 2.23
CA GLU A 306 27.97 -19.46 1.21
C GLU A 306 27.18 -19.10 -0.06
N SER A 307 26.30 -19.99 -0.51
CA SER A 307 25.39 -19.71 -1.63
C SER A 307 24.48 -18.49 -1.36
N ARG A 308 24.06 -18.29 -0.10
CA ARG A 308 23.25 -17.14 0.31
C ARG A 308 24.08 -15.85 0.30
N LYS A 309 25.28 -15.87 0.88
CA LYS A 309 26.20 -14.72 0.87
C LYS A 309 26.52 -14.28 -0.56
N GLU A 310 26.77 -15.22 -1.46
CA GLU A 310 27.08 -14.92 -2.86
C GLU A 310 25.88 -14.30 -3.61
N ARG A 311 24.65 -14.74 -3.30
CA ARG A 311 23.44 -14.11 -3.85
C ARG A 311 23.25 -12.69 -3.31
N GLU A 312 23.47 -12.47 -2.01
CA GLU A 312 23.39 -11.15 -1.39
C GLU A 312 24.45 -10.19 -1.96
N ARG A 313 25.67 -10.69 -2.24
CA ARG A 313 26.73 -9.92 -2.91
C ARG A 313 26.32 -9.49 -4.32
N LYS A 314 25.86 -10.44 -5.14
CA LYS A 314 25.39 -10.16 -6.52
C LYS A 314 24.21 -9.18 -6.56
N GLU A 315 23.31 -9.26 -5.58
CA GLU A 315 22.19 -8.34 -5.49
C GLU A 315 22.63 -6.92 -5.11
N ARG A 316 23.57 -6.79 -4.16
CA ARG A 316 24.18 -5.49 -3.82
C ARG A 316 24.88 -4.86 -5.03
N GLU A 317 25.61 -5.65 -5.81
CA GLU A 317 26.25 -5.20 -7.04
C GLU A 317 25.22 -4.73 -8.09
N ARG A 318 24.13 -5.48 -8.28
CA ARG A 318 23.04 -5.07 -9.18
C ARG A 318 22.36 -3.78 -8.76
N ILE A 319 22.11 -3.59 -7.46
CA ILE A 319 21.51 -2.37 -6.93
C ILE A 319 22.47 -1.19 -7.15
N ALA A 320 23.75 -1.36 -6.82
CA ALA A 320 24.75 -0.32 -7.04
C ALA A 320 24.88 0.06 -8.51
N GLU A 321 24.83 -0.91 -9.43
CA GLU A 321 24.86 -0.66 -10.86
C GLU A 321 23.60 0.06 -11.36
N PHE A 322 22.42 -0.31 -10.85
CA PHE A 322 21.17 0.37 -11.15
C PHE A 322 21.18 1.83 -10.69
N ASP A 323 21.65 2.09 -9.47
CA ASP A 323 21.77 3.43 -8.92
C ASP A 323 22.79 4.28 -9.69
N LYS A 324 23.91 3.68 -10.12
CA LYS A 324 24.89 4.32 -11.01
C LYS A 324 24.27 4.75 -12.33
N ARG A 325 23.56 3.85 -13.04
CA ARG A 325 22.88 4.17 -14.31
C ARG A 325 21.84 5.28 -14.11
N ARG A 326 21.11 5.25 -12.99
CA ARG A 326 20.11 6.27 -12.66
C ARG A 326 20.74 7.63 -12.35
N HIS A 327 21.93 7.65 -11.73
CA HIS A 327 22.71 8.86 -11.52
C HIS A 327 23.19 9.45 -12.86
N GLU A 328 23.74 8.62 -13.74
CA GLU A 328 24.19 9.04 -15.07
C GLU A 328 23.04 9.62 -15.92
N GLU A 329 21.88 8.98 -15.90
CA GLU A 329 20.69 9.47 -16.63
C GLU A 329 20.19 10.81 -16.07
N ARG A 330 20.26 11.00 -14.74
CA ARG A 330 19.95 12.30 -14.11
C ARG A 330 20.89 13.40 -14.61
N GLN A 331 22.20 13.13 -14.68
CA GLN A 331 23.17 14.11 -15.17
C GLN A 331 22.91 14.49 -16.62
N ARG A 332 22.52 13.53 -17.47
CA ARG A 332 22.13 13.80 -18.87
C ARG A 332 20.91 14.71 -18.98
N ILE A 333 19.87 14.44 -18.20
CA ILE A 333 18.65 15.25 -18.21
C ILE A 333 18.94 16.68 -17.73
N ILE A 334 19.72 16.83 -16.65
CA ILE A 334 20.12 18.15 -16.13
C ILE A 334 20.92 18.92 -17.18
N ALA A 335 21.90 18.27 -17.82
CA ALA A 335 22.69 18.89 -18.88
C ALA A 335 21.82 19.33 -20.07
N HIS A 336 20.84 18.52 -20.49
CA HIS A 336 19.91 18.86 -21.55
C HIS A 336 19.07 20.11 -21.21
N PHE A 337 18.55 20.21 -19.99
CA PHE A 337 17.79 21.40 -19.58
C PHE A 337 18.65 22.65 -19.45
N ALA A 338 19.88 22.52 -18.91
CA ALA A 338 20.82 23.64 -18.83
C ALA A 338 21.20 24.17 -20.23
N GLN A 339 21.39 23.26 -21.19
CA GLN A 339 21.64 23.64 -22.58
C GLN A 339 20.44 24.39 -23.18
N ARG A 340 19.23 23.87 -22.99
CA ARG A 340 18.01 24.49 -23.52
C ARG A 340 17.75 25.89 -22.94
N ASP A 341 18.06 26.10 -21.66
CA ASP A 341 17.98 27.42 -21.02
C ASP A 341 19.02 28.39 -21.58
N LYS A 342 20.24 27.91 -21.86
CA LYS A 342 21.29 28.69 -22.53
C LYS A 342 20.85 29.11 -23.94
N ASP A 343 20.32 28.18 -24.73
CA ASP A 343 19.84 28.44 -26.09
C ASP A 343 18.66 29.43 -26.11
N PHE A 344 17.77 29.32 -25.11
CA PHE A 344 16.65 30.24 -24.94
C PHE A 344 17.11 31.66 -24.60
N LYS A 345 18.06 31.81 -23.66
CA LYS A 345 18.66 33.10 -23.29
C LYS A 345 19.40 33.73 -24.47
N GLU A 346 20.12 32.93 -25.27
CA GLU A 346 20.79 33.42 -26.46
C GLU A 346 19.79 33.91 -27.52
N SER A 347 18.68 33.19 -27.69
CA SER A 347 17.58 33.59 -28.60
C SER A 347 16.91 34.90 -28.16
N LEU A 348 16.68 35.08 -26.86
CA LEU A 348 16.14 36.33 -26.30
C LEU A 348 17.11 37.51 -26.47
N SER A 349 18.41 37.26 -26.31
CA SER A 349 19.44 38.29 -26.54
C SER A 349 19.46 38.76 -28.00
N LYS A 350 19.37 37.83 -28.97
CA LYS A 350 19.27 38.15 -30.41
C LYS A 350 18.00 38.92 -30.77
N LEU A 351 16.87 38.60 -30.13
CA LEU A 351 15.60 39.34 -30.30
C LEU A 351 15.65 40.76 -29.73
N SER A 352 16.29 40.95 -28.58
CA SER A 352 16.48 42.26 -27.94
C SER A 352 17.40 43.18 -28.77
N TYR A 353 18.48 42.61 -29.32
CA TYR A 353 19.43 43.32 -30.18
C TYR A 353 18.77 43.85 -31.47
N ASN A 354 17.94 43.02 -32.13
CA ASN A 354 17.23 43.42 -33.35
C ASN A 354 16.14 44.49 -33.11
N ARG A 355 15.61 44.61 -31.88
CA ARG A 355 14.66 45.67 -31.53
C ARG A 355 15.31 47.04 -31.38
N HIS A 356 16.57 47.10 -30.98
CA HIS A 356 17.30 48.36 -30.77
C HIS A 356 17.83 48.99 -32.08
N GLN A 357 17.93 48.23 -33.16
CA GLN A 357 18.32 48.76 -34.48
C GLN A 357 17.15 49.36 -35.28
N LYS A 358 15.89 49.13 -34.88
CA LYS A 358 14.72 49.75 -35.49
C LYS A 358 14.27 50.97 -34.68
N LYS A 359 15.06 52.05 -34.69
CA LYS A 359 14.52 53.37 -34.33
C LYS A 359 13.64 53.87 -35.50
N PRO A 360 12.42 54.38 -35.24
CA PRO A 360 11.61 54.97 -36.29
C PRO A 360 12.28 56.27 -36.81
N PRO A 361 12.15 56.60 -38.11
CA PRO A 361 12.68 57.84 -38.64
C PRO A 361 11.99 59.02 -37.95
N THR A 362 12.80 59.89 -37.35
CA THR A 362 12.36 61.16 -36.77
C THR A 362 11.76 62.03 -37.86
N GLN A 363 10.51 62.46 -37.63
CA GLN A 363 9.81 63.48 -38.44
C GLN A 363 10.36 64.87 -38.15
#